data_AF-A0A1I4YJE9-F1
#
_entry.id   AF-A0A1I4YJE9-F1
#
_cell.length_a   1.000
_cell.length_b   1.000
_cell.length_c   1.000
_cell.angle_alpha   90.00
_cell.angle_beta   90.00
_cell.angle_gamma   90.00
#
_symmetry.space_group_name_H-M   'P 1'
#
loop_
_entity.id
_entity.type
_entity.pdbx_description
1 polymer ?
#
loop_
_entity_poly.entity_id
_entity_poly.type
_entity_poly.pdbx_seq_one_letter_code
_entity_poly.pdbx_strand_id
1 'polypeptide(L)'
;MSSHIVAAFFLAFAVCSGGSAQVVSETPPKPMTVLDHPRYKSNPIYLFFEHYILDVIGELPQEKSKAIQAMNLQKVFNTRVSEWHQSLREALELSGTIDIAILDLWYRNREIAAATGVEYLPQQFAMDFTDEYMKDGSQVDVWAPGALESAKKRISAYRAKHSIR
;
A
#
# COMPACT_ATOMS: atom_id res chain seq x y z
N MET A 1 23.44 7.81 -11.88
CA MET A 1 23.33 7.83 -10.41
C MET A 1 21.98 8.43 -10.06
N SER A 2 21.00 7.60 -9.66
CA SER A 2 19.75 7.98 -8.95
C SER A 2 18.80 6.77 -8.93
N SER A 3 19.14 5.74 -8.16
CA SER A 3 18.21 4.62 -7.84
C SER A 3 18.09 4.36 -6.34
N HIS A 4 18.59 5.30 -5.52
CA HIS A 4 18.64 5.18 -4.06
C HIS A 4 17.61 6.07 -3.34
N ILE A 5 16.88 6.93 -4.06
CA ILE A 5 16.04 7.94 -3.42
C ILE A 5 14.72 7.35 -2.91
N VAL A 6 14.03 6.47 -3.65
CA VAL A 6 12.67 6.04 -3.26
C VAL A 6 12.64 5.12 -2.03
N ALA A 7 13.65 4.28 -1.79
CA ALA A 7 13.66 3.36 -0.66
C ALA A 7 13.98 4.01 0.70
N ALA A 8 14.61 5.20 0.69
CA ALA A 8 15.01 5.89 1.93
C ALA A 8 13.90 6.78 2.50
N PHE A 9 12.82 7.06 1.75
CA PHE A 9 11.79 8.01 2.17
C PHE A 9 10.84 7.45 3.24
N PHE A 10 10.63 6.12 3.30
CA PHE A 10 9.58 5.54 4.14
C PHE A 10 9.98 5.26 5.60
N LEU A 11 11.26 5.37 5.96
CA LEU A 11 11.76 5.06 7.31
C LEU A 11 12.04 6.31 8.19
N ALA A 12 11.73 7.52 7.73
CA ALA A 12 12.20 8.76 8.36
C ALA A 12 11.21 9.45 9.34
N PHE A 13 9.98 8.96 9.51
CA PHE A 13 8.95 9.63 10.34
C PHE A 13 8.54 8.81 11.56
N ALA A 14 9.41 8.73 12.56
CA ALA A 14 9.00 8.41 13.92
C ALA A 14 9.90 9.13 14.90
N VAL A 15 9.47 10.31 15.39
CA VAL A 15 9.78 10.85 16.74
C VAL A 15 9.11 12.22 16.96
N CYS A 16 8.49 12.33 18.15
CA CYS A 16 8.02 13.52 18.89
C CYS A 16 6.77 14.28 18.42
N SER A 17 5.73 14.30 19.26
CA SER A 17 5.41 15.50 20.07
C SER A 17 4.37 15.19 21.14
N GLY A 18 4.71 15.53 22.39
CA GLY A 18 3.81 15.53 23.53
C GLY A 18 2.85 16.72 23.50
N GLY A 19 1.67 16.52 24.07
CA GLY A 19 0.64 17.56 24.21
C GLY A 19 -0.32 17.20 25.32
N SER A 20 -0.52 18.15 26.24
CA SER A 20 -1.19 18.04 27.53
C SER A 20 -2.63 17.52 27.49
N ALA A 21 -3.01 16.81 28.56
CA ALA A 21 -4.35 16.33 28.83
C ALA A 21 -5.35 17.48 29.04
N GLN A 22 -6.43 17.49 28.25
CA GLN A 22 -7.68 18.13 28.63
C GLN A 22 -8.76 17.05 28.75
N VAL A 23 -9.40 17.02 29.91
CA VAL A 23 -10.53 16.13 30.22
C VAL A 23 -11.76 16.70 29.53
N VAL A 24 -12.25 16.03 28.50
CA VAL A 24 -13.56 16.30 27.88
C VAL A 24 -14.49 15.14 28.22
N SER A 25 -15.69 15.47 28.68
CA SER A 25 -16.73 14.50 29.03
C SER A 25 -17.21 13.74 27.80
N GLU A 26 -16.81 12.48 27.64
CA GLU A 26 -17.16 11.67 26.47
C GLU A 26 -18.43 10.86 26.73
N THR A 27 -19.46 11.15 25.94
CA THR A 27 -20.47 10.15 25.57
C THR A 27 -19.75 8.99 24.87
N PRO A 28 -20.16 7.72 25.08
CA PRO A 28 -19.41 6.59 24.54
C PRO A 28 -19.27 6.74 23.02
N PRO A 29 -18.05 6.73 22.47
CA PRO A 29 -17.85 6.93 21.06
C PRO A 29 -18.61 5.84 20.31
N LYS A 30 -19.50 6.25 19.41
CA LYS A 30 -20.12 5.34 18.43
C LYS A 30 -18.98 4.54 17.79
N PRO A 31 -19.09 3.21 17.66
CA PRO A 31 -18.05 2.42 17.02
C PRO A 31 -17.79 3.03 15.63
N MET A 32 -16.60 3.60 15.46
CA MET A 32 -16.21 4.20 14.17
C MET A 32 -16.16 3.08 13.16
N THR A 33 -16.95 3.18 12.09
CA THR A 33 -16.76 2.30 10.96
C THR A 33 -15.44 2.68 10.28
N VAL A 34 -14.81 1.76 9.55
CA VAL A 34 -13.55 2.06 8.84
C VAL A 34 -13.73 3.27 7.90
N LEU A 35 -14.91 3.44 7.32
CA LEU A 35 -15.23 4.59 6.45
C LEU A 35 -15.38 5.92 7.20
N ASP A 36 -15.60 5.89 8.52
CA ASP A 36 -15.67 7.08 9.37
C ASP A 36 -14.27 7.61 9.75
N HIS A 37 -13.21 6.83 9.48
CA HIS A 37 -11.84 7.25 9.75
C HIS A 37 -11.45 8.45 8.87
N PRO A 38 -10.82 9.51 9.41
CA PRO A 38 -10.53 10.75 8.67
C PRO A 38 -9.80 10.55 7.35
N ARG A 39 -8.92 9.55 7.26
CA ARG A 39 -8.17 9.19 6.03
C ARG A 39 -9.08 8.73 4.88
N TYR A 40 -10.12 7.96 5.17
CA TYR A 40 -10.94 7.29 4.15
C TYR A 40 -12.26 8.01 3.89
N LYS A 41 -12.71 8.85 4.82
CA LYS A 41 -13.98 9.58 4.70
C LYS A 41 -14.02 10.47 3.46
N SER A 42 -12.93 11.18 3.17
CA SER A 42 -12.82 12.03 1.98
C SER A 42 -12.34 11.28 0.74
N ASN A 43 -11.56 10.20 0.93
CA ASN A 43 -10.93 9.44 -0.14
C ASN A 43 -11.13 7.93 0.07
N PRO A 44 -12.35 7.40 -0.15
CA PRO A 44 -12.64 5.99 0.12
C PRO A 44 -11.83 5.04 -0.78
N ILE A 45 -11.35 5.52 -1.93
CA ILE A 45 -10.50 4.74 -2.84
C ILE A 45 -9.16 4.35 -2.20
N TYR A 46 -8.65 5.12 -1.23
CA TYR A 46 -7.41 4.80 -0.52
C TYR A 46 -7.55 3.48 0.22
N LEU A 47 -8.69 3.26 0.88
CA LEU A 47 -8.96 2.03 1.60
C LEU A 47 -8.83 0.82 0.67
N PHE A 48 -9.46 0.87 -0.49
CA PHE A 48 -9.44 -0.24 -1.43
C PHE A 48 -8.07 -0.42 -2.10
N PHE A 49 -7.35 0.67 -2.36
CA PHE A 49 -5.99 0.59 -2.90
C PHE A 49 -5.00 0.01 -1.89
N GLU A 50 -5.12 0.35 -0.61
CA GLU A 50 -4.33 -0.27 0.46
C GLU A 50 -4.62 -1.78 0.56
N HIS A 51 -5.88 -2.20 0.42
CA HIS A 51 -6.21 -3.63 0.37
C HIS A 51 -5.68 -4.32 -0.89
N TYR A 52 -5.69 -3.64 -2.04
CA TYR A 52 -5.05 -4.11 -3.27
C TYR A 52 -3.55 -4.35 -3.05
N ILE A 53 -2.86 -3.40 -2.42
CA ILE A 53 -1.43 -3.52 -2.10
C ILE A 53 -1.18 -4.71 -1.16
N LEU A 54 -2.00 -4.87 -0.13
CA LEU A 54 -1.93 -6.01 0.79
C LEU A 54 -2.15 -7.35 0.07
N ASP A 55 -3.06 -7.42 -0.91
CA ASP A 55 -3.29 -8.64 -1.71
C ASP A 55 -2.06 -8.96 -2.58
N VAL A 56 -1.50 -7.95 -3.26
CA VAL A 56 -0.30 -8.10 -4.10
C VAL A 56 0.89 -8.63 -3.33
N ILE A 57 1.10 -8.20 -2.08
CA ILE A 57 2.19 -8.69 -1.24
C ILE A 57 1.86 -10.00 -0.49
N GLY A 58 0.63 -10.51 -0.60
CA GLY A 58 0.19 -11.76 0.02
C GLY A 58 -0.23 -11.64 1.50
N GLU A 59 -0.51 -10.42 1.96
CA GLU A 59 -0.84 -10.11 3.37
C GLU A 59 -2.33 -9.78 3.56
N LEU A 60 -3.15 -9.92 2.51
CA LEU A 60 -4.60 -9.78 2.61
C LEU A 60 -5.27 -11.14 2.90
N PRO A 61 -6.00 -11.29 4.03
CA PRO A 61 -6.80 -12.48 4.28
C PRO A 61 -7.85 -12.72 3.19
N GLN A 62 -8.04 -13.97 2.80
CA GLN A 62 -8.96 -14.34 1.72
C GLN A 62 -10.40 -13.89 2.01
N GLU A 63 -10.84 -13.93 3.27
CA GLU A 63 -12.16 -13.47 3.71
C GLU A 63 -12.36 -11.98 3.40
N LYS A 64 -11.32 -11.16 3.58
CA LYS A 64 -11.37 -9.73 3.25
C LYS A 64 -11.42 -9.51 1.74
N SER A 65 -10.61 -10.24 0.97
CA SER A 65 -10.65 -10.18 -0.50
C SER A 65 -12.05 -10.52 -1.04
N LYS A 66 -12.67 -11.59 -0.51
CA LYS A 66 -14.06 -11.96 -0.82
C LYS A 66 -15.07 -10.88 -0.41
N ALA A 67 -14.89 -10.28 0.77
CA ALA A 67 -15.77 -9.21 1.24
C ALA A 67 -15.70 -7.98 0.32
N ILE A 68 -14.52 -7.58 -0.13
CA ILE A 68 -14.34 -6.46 -1.09
C ILE A 68 -14.98 -6.81 -2.43
N GLN A 69 -14.77 -8.03 -2.93
CA GLN A 69 -15.40 -8.50 -4.16
C GLN A 69 -16.94 -8.43 -4.09
N ALA A 70 -17.53 -8.69 -2.92
CA ALA A 70 -18.97 -8.59 -2.71
C ALA A 70 -19.51 -7.15 -2.69
N MET A 71 -18.66 -6.14 -2.45
CA MET A 71 -19.06 -4.72 -2.42
C MET A 71 -19.35 -4.15 -3.82
N ASN A 72 -19.01 -4.88 -4.89
CA ASN A 72 -19.25 -4.47 -6.28
C ASN A 72 -18.64 -3.10 -6.62
N LEU A 73 -17.30 -3.03 -6.54
CA LEU A 73 -16.53 -1.80 -6.79
C LEU A 73 -16.79 -1.20 -8.17
N GLN A 74 -17.23 -2.00 -9.14
CA GLN A 74 -17.69 -1.52 -10.43
C GLN A 74 -18.69 -0.39 -10.32
N LYS A 75 -19.70 -0.55 -9.45
CA LYS A 75 -20.74 0.46 -9.25
C LYS A 75 -20.25 1.64 -8.43
N VAL A 76 -19.35 1.38 -7.47
CA VAL A 76 -18.79 2.40 -6.58
C VAL A 76 -17.91 3.38 -7.36
N PHE A 77 -17.08 2.87 -8.28
CA PHE A 77 -16.12 3.66 -9.04
C PHE A 77 -16.48 3.83 -10.53
N ASN A 78 -17.67 3.37 -10.94
CA ASN A 78 -18.17 3.46 -12.31
C ASN A 78 -17.21 2.89 -13.37
N THR A 79 -16.73 1.66 -13.14
CA THR A 79 -15.79 0.97 -14.03
C THR A 79 -16.51 -0.05 -14.94
N ARG A 80 -15.80 -0.62 -15.91
CA ARG A 80 -16.38 -1.57 -16.88
C ARG A 80 -16.40 -3.01 -16.38
N VAL A 81 -15.54 -3.32 -15.42
CA VAL A 81 -15.26 -4.68 -14.93
C VAL A 81 -15.76 -4.85 -13.50
N SER A 82 -16.23 -6.06 -13.16
CA SER A 82 -16.78 -6.36 -11.82
C SER A 82 -15.78 -7.01 -10.87
N GLU A 83 -14.68 -7.57 -11.40
CA GLU A 83 -13.60 -8.11 -10.58
C GLU A 83 -12.89 -6.93 -9.88
N TRP A 84 -12.70 -7.04 -8.57
CA TRP A 84 -12.36 -5.89 -7.74
C TRP A 84 -10.95 -5.34 -7.99
N HIS A 85 -9.96 -6.20 -8.30
CA HIS A 85 -8.62 -5.75 -8.66
C HIS A 85 -8.65 -4.97 -9.99
N GLN A 86 -9.30 -5.52 -11.00
CA GLN A 86 -9.44 -4.85 -12.30
C GLN A 86 -10.25 -3.56 -12.20
N SER A 87 -11.25 -3.51 -11.32
CA SER A 87 -11.99 -2.27 -11.04
C SER A 87 -11.08 -1.20 -10.49
N LEU A 88 -10.20 -1.52 -9.53
CA LEU A 88 -9.25 -0.55 -8.99
C LEU A 88 -8.19 -0.15 -9.99
N ARG A 89 -7.69 -1.09 -10.80
CA ARG A 89 -6.76 -0.79 -11.90
C ARG A 89 -7.36 0.22 -12.87
N GLU A 90 -8.63 0.06 -13.23
CA GLU A 90 -9.32 1.01 -14.09
C GLU A 90 -9.57 2.35 -13.38
N ALA A 91 -10.09 2.34 -12.15
CA ALA A 91 -10.44 3.55 -11.41
C ALA A 91 -9.23 4.45 -11.09
N LEU A 92 -8.06 3.85 -10.88
CA LEU A 92 -6.80 4.56 -10.57
C LEU A 92 -5.84 4.64 -11.76
N GLU A 93 -6.28 4.18 -12.93
CA GLU A 93 -5.46 4.08 -14.14
C GLU A 93 -4.10 3.41 -13.89
N LEU A 94 -4.09 2.36 -13.05
CA LEU A 94 -2.87 1.68 -12.65
C LEU A 94 -2.17 1.08 -13.87
N SER A 95 -0.86 1.28 -13.96
CA SER A 95 -0.07 0.73 -15.05
C SER A 95 0.03 -0.80 -14.98
N GLY A 96 0.45 -1.42 -16.09
CA GLY A 96 0.74 -2.85 -16.13
C GLY A 96 1.93 -3.29 -15.25
N THR A 97 2.72 -2.35 -14.72
CA THR A 97 3.90 -2.62 -13.87
C THR A 97 3.68 -2.33 -12.39
N ILE A 98 2.50 -1.87 -11.98
CA ILE A 98 2.24 -1.46 -10.59
C ILE A 98 2.54 -2.56 -9.57
N ASP A 99 2.19 -3.82 -9.86
CA ASP A 99 2.45 -4.93 -8.93
C ASP A 99 3.95 -5.18 -8.75
N ILE A 100 4.73 -4.93 -9.81
CA ILE A 100 6.18 -5.03 -9.77
C ILE A 100 6.75 -3.91 -8.89
N ALA A 101 6.22 -2.69 -9.00
CA ALA A 101 6.61 -1.57 -8.14
C ALA A 101 6.31 -1.87 -6.66
N ILE A 102 5.09 -2.35 -6.37
CA ILE A 102 4.66 -2.75 -5.03
C ILE A 102 5.59 -3.82 -4.45
N LEU A 103 5.79 -4.93 -5.17
CA LEU A 103 6.62 -6.04 -4.70
C LEU A 103 8.09 -5.65 -4.53
N ASP A 104 8.66 -4.89 -5.47
CA ASP A 104 10.06 -4.47 -5.39
C ASP A 104 10.31 -3.56 -4.19
N LEU A 105 9.43 -2.57 -3.96
CA LEU A 105 9.54 -1.67 -2.82
C LEU A 105 9.32 -2.40 -1.50
N TRP A 106 8.34 -3.31 -1.44
CA TRP A 106 8.09 -4.12 -0.25
C TRP A 106 9.32 -4.93 0.17
N TYR A 107 9.90 -5.71 -0.75
CA TYR A 107 11.05 -6.56 -0.45
C TYR A 107 12.28 -5.75 -0.05
N ARG A 108 12.55 -4.64 -0.74
CA ARG A 108 13.67 -3.76 -0.40
C ARG A 108 13.49 -3.12 0.98
N ASN A 109 12.30 -2.61 1.28
CA ASN A 109 12.04 -1.96 2.56
C ASN A 109 12.08 -2.97 3.71
N ARG A 110 11.62 -4.22 3.50
CA ARG A 110 11.75 -5.32 4.46
C ARG A 110 13.20 -5.67 4.75
N GLU A 111 14.05 -5.74 3.72
CA GLU A 111 15.49 -5.99 3.90
C GLU A 111 16.18 -4.86 4.67
N ILE A 112 15.86 -3.61 4.35
CA ILE A 112 16.40 -2.44 5.07
C ILE A 112 15.94 -2.46 6.53
N ALA A 113 14.64 -2.66 6.79
CA ALA A 113 14.07 -2.69 8.13
C ALA A 113 14.70 -3.80 8.99
N ALA A 114 14.87 -4.99 8.42
CA ALA A 114 15.56 -6.09 9.08
C ALA A 114 17.02 -5.76 9.43
N ALA A 115 17.73 -5.04 8.53
CA ALA A 115 19.11 -4.60 8.77
C ALA A 115 19.23 -3.51 9.85
N THR A 116 18.19 -2.68 10.03
CA THR A 116 18.15 -1.60 11.03
C THR A 116 17.47 -2.00 12.34
N GLY A 117 17.00 -3.25 12.46
CA GLY A 117 16.27 -3.73 13.64
C GLY A 117 14.87 -3.13 13.80
N VAL A 118 14.32 -2.57 12.73
CA VAL A 118 12.96 -2.02 12.68
C VAL A 118 12.03 -3.05 12.07
N GLU A 119 10.83 -3.21 12.63
CA GLU A 119 9.79 -3.97 11.99
C GLU A 119 8.97 -3.06 11.07
N TYR A 120 8.89 -3.40 9.79
CA TYR A 120 8.03 -2.69 8.85
C TYR A 120 6.77 -3.51 8.57
N LEU A 121 5.65 -3.03 9.11
CA LEU A 121 4.36 -3.72 9.07
C LEU A 121 3.71 -3.61 7.68
N PRO A 122 3.08 -4.68 7.16
CA PRO A 122 2.40 -4.66 5.86
C PRO A 122 1.37 -3.53 5.72
N GLN A 123 0.61 -3.24 6.78
CA GLN A 123 -0.40 -2.18 6.77
C GLN A 123 0.24 -0.79 6.64
N GLN A 124 1.37 -0.56 7.33
CA GLN A 124 2.10 0.70 7.21
C GLN A 124 2.64 0.87 5.78
N PHE A 125 3.21 -0.20 5.21
CA PHE A 125 3.68 -0.18 3.83
C PHE A 125 2.55 0.14 2.83
N ALA A 126 1.36 -0.44 3.00
CA ALA A 126 0.22 -0.17 2.13
C ALA A 126 -0.22 1.30 2.20
N MET A 127 -0.29 1.88 3.40
CA MET A 127 -0.62 3.30 3.60
C MET A 127 0.44 4.22 2.98
N ASP A 128 1.71 3.93 3.26
CA ASP A 128 2.86 4.68 2.76
C ASP A 128 2.93 4.67 1.23
N PHE A 129 2.77 3.49 0.62
CA PHE A 129 2.75 3.35 -0.84
C PHE A 129 1.58 4.12 -1.43
N THR A 130 0.39 4.04 -0.81
CA THR A 130 -0.79 4.79 -1.25
C THR A 130 -0.54 6.29 -1.20
N ASP A 131 0.02 6.80 -0.11
CA ASP A 131 0.32 8.21 0.06
C ASP A 131 1.35 8.71 -0.96
N GLU A 132 2.34 7.90 -1.30
CA GLU A 132 3.32 8.26 -2.32
C GLU A 132 2.75 8.15 -3.74
N TYR A 133 1.94 7.14 -4.04
CA TYR A 133 1.29 6.96 -5.34
C TYR A 133 0.36 8.14 -5.67
N MET A 134 -0.39 8.63 -4.66
CA MET A 134 -1.41 9.67 -4.85
C MET A 134 -0.84 11.09 -4.94
N LYS A 135 0.49 11.27 -4.81
CA LYS A 135 1.14 12.58 -5.00
C LYS A 135 1.20 12.97 -6.47
N ASP A 136 1.03 14.26 -6.74
CA ASP A 136 1.26 14.82 -8.06
C ASP A 136 2.69 14.53 -8.53
N GLY A 137 2.81 13.95 -9.73
CA GLY A 137 4.11 13.58 -10.30
C GLY A 137 4.78 12.37 -9.63
N SER A 138 4.00 11.52 -8.94
CA SER A 138 4.52 10.30 -8.32
C SER A 138 5.42 9.48 -9.26
N GLN A 139 6.51 8.96 -8.70
CA GLN A 139 7.53 8.19 -9.42
C GLN A 139 7.58 6.72 -8.99
N VAL A 140 6.63 6.25 -8.18
CA VAL A 140 6.69 4.90 -7.58
C VAL A 140 6.63 3.78 -8.63
N ASP A 141 5.94 4.02 -9.73
CA ASP A 141 5.79 3.08 -10.85
C ASP A 141 6.30 3.68 -12.18
N VAL A 142 7.31 4.55 -12.07
CA VAL A 142 8.03 5.12 -13.22
C VAL A 142 9.43 4.53 -13.27
N TRP A 143 9.76 3.90 -14.40
CA TRP A 143 10.96 3.08 -14.51
C TRP A 143 12.04 3.77 -15.34
N ALA A 144 13.19 4.02 -14.73
CA ALA A 144 14.40 4.35 -15.48
C ALA A 144 14.84 3.16 -16.37
N PRO A 145 15.63 3.39 -17.43
CA PRO A 145 16.15 2.33 -18.28
C PRO A 145 16.83 1.21 -17.46
N GLY A 146 16.37 -0.03 -17.63
CA GLY A 146 16.89 -1.21 -16.92
C GLY A 146 16.40 -1.39 -15.47
N ALA A 147 15.70 -0.42 -14.90
CA ALA A 147 15.20 -0.50 -13.52
C ALA A 147 14.11 -1.58 -13.38
N LEU A 148 13.19 -1.67 -14.34
CA LEU A 148 12.12 -2.67 -14.35
C LEU A 148 12.66 -4.11 -14.37
N GLU A 149 13.64 -4.38 -15.23
CA GLU A 149 14.27 -5.70 -15.31
C GLU A 149 15.07 -6.05 -14.04
N SER A 150 15.68 -5.03 -13.42
CA SER A 150 16.36 -5.21 -12.13
C SER A 150 15.37 -5.53 -11.00
N ALA A 151 14.19 -4.89 -10.98
CA ALA A 151 13.12 -5.19 -10.03
C ALA A 151 12.57 -6.61 -10.21
N LYS A 152 12.27 -7.03 -11.45
CA LYS A 152 11.85 -8.40 -11.75
C LYS A 152 12.86 -9.44 -11.25
N LYS A 153 14.16 -9.19 -11.46
CA LYS A 153 15.23 -10.07 -10.97
C LYS A 153 15.25 -10.16 -9.45
N ARG A 154 15.12 -9.04 -8.72
CA ARG A 154 15.05 -9.03 -7.25
C ARG A 154 13.84 -9.80 -6.74
N ILE A 155 12.66 -9.57 -7.30
CA ILE A 155 11.42 -10.29 -6.96
C ILE A 155 11.59 -11.80 -7.17
N SER A 156 12.14 -12.21 -8.32
CA SER A 156 12.40 -13.62 -8.61
C SER A 156 13.38 -14.24 -7.63
N ALA A 157 14.48 -13.54 -7.29
CA ALA A 157 15.46 -14.02 -6.34
C ALA A 157 14.87 -14.14 -4.93
N TYR A 158 14.06 -13.16 -4.50
CA TYR A 158 13.37 -13.19 -3.22
C TYR A 158 12.43 -14.39 -3.14
N ARG A 159 11.58 -14.60 -4.16
CA ARG A 159 10.65 -15.73 -4.22
C ARG A 159 11.38 -17.06 -4.21
N ALA A 160 12.45 -17.22 -4.98
CA ALA A 160 13.26 -18.45 -4.98
C ALA A 160 13.80 -18.77 -3.58
N LYS A 161 14.36 -17.76 -2.89
CA LYS A 161 14.90 -17.92 -1.53
C LYS A 161 13.84 -18.33 -0.50
N HIS A 162 12.60 -17.89 -0.66
CA HIS A 162 11.52 -18.14 0.30
C HIS A 162 10.58 -19.29 -0.11
N SER A 163 10.68 -19.79 -1.35
CA SER A 163 9.94 -20.96 -1.84
C SER A 163 10.49 -22.31 -1.36
N ILE A 164 11.69 -22.33 -0.76
CA ILE A 164 12.38 -23.54 -0.28
C ILE A 164 12.15 -23.72 1.24
N ARG A 165 10.96 -23.44 1.74
CA ARG A 165 10.59 -23.65 3.15
C ARG A 165 9.36 -24.51 3.31
#